data_AF-A0A0F7SMF7-F1
#
_entry.id   AF-A0A0F7SMF7-F1
#
_cell.length_a   1.000
_cell.length_b   1.000
_cell.length_c   1.000
_cell.angle_alpha   90.00
_cell.angle_beta   90.00
_cell.angle_gamma   90.00
#
_symmetry.space_group_name_H-M   'P 1'
#
loop_
_entity.id
_entity.type
_entity.pdbx_description
1 polymer ?
#
loop_
_entity_poly.entity_id
_entity_poly.type
_entity_poly.pdbx_seq_one_letter_code
_entity_poly.pdbx_strand_id
1 'polypeptide(L)'
;MSDGGLIVWADNELGNSKRLDYASEQSTSTSFMYYYLSFLRPPPRTTDTVTPFVITPQIANDLRTEILESTLQIFYQWIQGPSSSTTAQPVHSLTTWLGSPSVYKPLSIPPPLGIRSGQSWTLSLFARPCSGNSNSSSACNSITDSGARMNSERSLWELDLSSALDGEAVVPFPVLSESIRFISTPESGGGKKKIGNGHGNEKGKGRGKEVLSGMKERTGAVDKQDRIRRVFGLGRGYKMCMVEQTSFDLDKKIWDSGLACSAFLTQYLPEPSQRTTYPQYPQSSNYLAQLWNVLDRANEQPLRILELGTGSGLVSINLASLISPCESELHTIMATDLASALPLIDINTLANKLLYASKAQIVARELDWTSKSIPEWVWDAGEGEPKGLDLIIMADVTYNVSIFPALLHTVSNLLRPPQEIQPSEKSPLMLLAFKERDPTGAERELWTLAREAGIWLEKVLDMPGHGGTEVEFWVGGLNSTGHPDVESD
;
A
#
# COMPACT_ATOMS: atom_id res chain seq x y z
N MET A 1 26.61 59.25 12.67
CA MET A 1 27.95 59.85 12.49
C MET A 1 28.44 60.32 13.85
N SER A 2 29.60 59.79 14.25
CA SER A 2 30.53 60.22 15.32
C SER A 2 29.98 60.43 16.72
N ASP A 3 30.64 60.04 17.81
CA ASP A 3 31.83 59.26 18.09
C ASP A 3 31.83 59.14 19.62
N GLY A 4 32.34 58.06 20.18
CA GLY A 4 32.41 57.93 21.64
C GLY A 4 33.02 56.62 22.08
N GLY A 5 34.28 56.38 21.71
CA GLY A 5 35.09 55.36 22.36
C GLY A 5 35.71 55.92 23.65
N LEU A 6 35.62 55.16 24.74
CA LEU A 6 36.76 54.92 25.62
C LEU A 6 36.52 53.68 26.48
N ILE A 7 37.46 52.74 26.35
CA ILE A 7 37.68 51.55 27.17
C ILE A 7 38.34 51.98 28.49
N VAL A 8 38.11 51.26 29.60
CA VAL A 8 39.15 50.77 30.55
C VAL A 8 38.54 50.08 31.81
N TRP A 9 38.84 48.75 31.94
CA TRP A 9 39.07 47.89 33.14
C TRP A 9 37.96 47.74 34.19
N ALA A 10 37.68 46.59 34.82
CA ALA A 10 38.18 45.22 34.82
C ALA A 10 37.10 44.37 35.55
N ASP A 11 37.01 43.07 35.28
CA ASP A 11 37.03 42.05 36.34
C ASP A 11 37.12 40.64 35.76
N ASN A 12 38.00 39.86 36.39
CA ASN A 12 38.24 38.44 36.15
C ASN A 12 36.98 37.64 36.49
N GLU A 13 36.65 36.62 35.69
CA GLU A 13 36.34 35.31 36.24
C GLU A 13 36.40 34.18 35.18
N LEU A 14 36.66 32.99 35.69
CA LEU A 14 37.08 31.79 34.97
C LEU A 14 36.04 31.27 33.97
N GLY A 15 36.48 30.93 32.76
CA GLY A 15 35.70 30.18 31.77
C GLY A 15 36.58 29.27 30.95
N ASN A 16 36.93 28.11 31.51
CA ASN A 16 37.59 27.02 30.78
C ASN A 16 36.59 25.87 30.63
N SER A 17 35.73 25.93 29.61
CA SER A 17 34.94 24.79 29.18
C SER A 17 35.19 24.54 27.70
N LYS A 18 35.63 23.31 27.44
CA LYS A 18 36.06 22.78 26.16
C LYS A 18 34.94 22.88 25.14
N ARG A 19 35.19 23.65 24.07
CA ARG A 19 34.44 23.56 22.82
C ARG A 19 34.80 22.21 22.19
N LEU A 20 33.96 21.21 22.42
CA LEU A 20 34.01 19.96 21.67
C LEU A 20 33.45 20.25 20.28
N ASP A 21 34.37 20.43 19.34
CA ASP A 21 34.06 20.39 17.91
C ASP A 21 33.53 18.98 17.59
N TYR A 22 32.21 18.85 17.50
CA TYR A 22 31.59 17.69 16.86
C TYR A 22 31.86 17.82 15.36
N ALA A 23 32.90 17.14 14.91
CA ALA A 23 33.07 16.81 13.50
C ALA A 23 31.80 16.08 13.05
N SER A 24 31.11 16.67 12.08
CA SER A 24 30.03 16.04 11.34
C SER A 24 30.58 14.79 10.65
N GLU A 25 30.41 13.62 11.27
CA GLU A 25 30.38 12.38 10.52
C GLU A 25 29.13 12.47 9.62
N GLN A 26 29.35 12.90 8.37
CA GLN A 26 28.43 12.61 7.29
C GLN A 26 28.39 11.09 7.16
N SER A 27 27.53 10.46 7.96
CA SER A 27 26.93 9.20 7.61
C SER A 27 26.29 9.42 6.25
N THR A 28 26.94 8.91 5.21
CA THR A 28 26.27 8.67 3.93
C THR A 28 25.24 7.59 4.20
N SER A 29 24.13 7.98 4.82
CA SER A 29 22.92 7.19 4.94
C SER A 29 22.52 6.88 3.52
N THR A 30 22.86 5.67 3.07
CA THR A 30 22.33 5.12 1.83
C THR A 30 20.85 4.93 2.07
N SER A 31 20.10 5.99 1.77
CA SER A 31 18.66 6.05 1.83
C SER A 31 18.06 4.84 1.12
N PHE A 32 17.37 4.00 1.89
CA PHE A 32 16.60 2.89 1.34
C PHE A 32 15.34 3.45 0.70
N MET A 33 15.07 3.06 -0.55
CA MET A 33 13.93 3.56 -1.32
C MET A 33 13.01 2.40 -1.69
N TYR A 34 11.71 2.51 -1.37
CA TYR A 34 10.70 1.61 -1.92
C TYR A 34 10.27 2.09 -3.30
N TYR A 35 10.41 1.20 -4.27
CA TYR A 35 9.89 1.42 -5.61
C TYR A 35 8.87 0.35 -5.94
N TYR A 36 7.93 0.71 -6.80
CA TYR A 36 6.84 -0.14 -7.21
C TYR A 36 7.00 -0.39 -8.71
N LEU A 37 7.09 -1.66 -9.08
CA LEU A 37 6.87 -2.03 -10.48
C LEU A 37 5.36 -1.95 -10.75
N SER A 38 5.00 -1.35 -11.88
CA SER A 38 3.61 -1.19 -12.32
C SER A 38 3.51 -1.26 -13.85
N PHE A 39 2.29 -1.28 -14.38
CA PHE A 39 2.04 -1.20 -15.82
C PHE A 39 1.46 0.15 -16.18
N LEU A 40 2.21 0.98 -16.89
CA LEU A 40 1.68 2.20 -17.51
C LEU A 40 0.80 1.86 -18.72
N ARG A 41 1.22 0.87 -19.51
CA ARG A 41 0.36 0.18 -20.47
C ARG A 41 0.12 -1.24 -19.95
N PRO A 42 -1.05 -1.53 -19.37
CA PRO A 42 -1.35 -2.85 -18.83
C PRO A 42 -1.58 -3.87 -19.95
N PRO A 43 -1.46 -5.17 -19.63
CA PRO A 43 -1.84 -6.23 -20.55
C PRO A 43 -3.31 -6.14 -20.98
N PRO A 44 -3.68 -6.72 -22.13
CA PRO A 44 -5.08 -6.81 -22.54
C PRO A 44 -5.85 -7.78 -21.65
N ARG A 45 -7.16 -7.63 -21.53
CA ARG A 45 -8.01 -8.64 -20.86
C ARG A 45 -8.11 -9.93 -21.66
N THR A 46 -8.10 -9.81 -22.98
CA THR A 46 -8.16 -10.94 -23.91
C THR A 46 -7.18 -10.75 -25.05
N THR A 47 -6.49 -11.81 -25.44
CA THR A 47 -5.59 -11.82 -26.61
C THR A 47 -5.63 -13.18 -27.30
N ASP A 48 -5.12 -13.28 -28.52
CA ASP A 48 -5.07 -14.56 -29.21
C ASP A 48 -3.88 -15.43 -28.76
N THR A 49 -3.94 -16.73 -29.05
CA THR A 49 -2.93 -17.71 -28.62
C THR A 49 -1.56 -17.57 -29.29
N VAL A 50 -1.40 -16.70 -30.28
CA VAL A 50 -0.21 -16.64 -31.14
C VAL A 50 0.47 -15.28 -31.08
N THR A 51 -0.31 -14.20 -31.10
CA THR A 51 0.21 -12.84 -31.26
C THR A 51 0.77 -12.30 -29.95
N PRO A 52 2.03 -11.84 -29.93
CA PRO A 52 2.56 -11.08 -28.81
C PRO A 52 1.76 -9.80 -28.57
N PHE A 53 1.57 -9.41 -27.31
CA PHE A 53 0.97 -8.13 -26.95
C PHE A 53 2.02 -7.17 -26.40
N VAL A 54 1.65 -5.89 -26.26
CA VAL A 54 2.56 -4.84 -25.82
C VAL A 54 2.18 -4.34 -24.43
N ILE A 55 3.17 -4.27 -23.54
CA ILE A 55 3.08 -3.62 -22.23
C ILE A 55 4.08 -2.47 -22.12
N THR A 56 3.94 -1.66 -21.09
CA THR A 56 4.92 -0.62 -20.74
C THR A 56 5.11 -0.65 -19.23
N PRO A 57 6.19 -1.26 -18.71
CA PRO A 57 6.47 -1.25 -17.28
C PRO A 57 6.91 0.15 -16.83
N GLN A 58 6.67 0.45 -15.56
CA GLN A 58 7.17 1.63 -14.87
C GLN A 58 7.69 1.22 -13.50
N ILE A 59 8.83 1.78 -13.08
CA ILE A 59 9.34 1.66 -11.72
C ILE A 59 9.36 3.07 -11.12
N ALA A 60 8.49 3.30 -10.15
CA ALA A 60 8.31 4.61 -9.52
C ALA A 60 7.95 4.49 -8.04
N ASN A 61 8.03 5.59 -7.29
CA ASN A 61 7.53 5.68 -5.92
C ASN A 61 6.01 5.41 -5.85
N ASP A 62 5.45 5.37 -4.64
CA ASP A 62 4.03 5.19 -4.39
C ASP A 62 3.12 6.21 -5.11
N LEU A 63 3.53 7.48 -5.16
CA LEU A 63 2.86 8.56 -5.92
C LEU A 63 2.95 8.40 -7.45
N ARG A 64 3.84 7.53 -7.94
CA ARG A 64 4.17 7.37 -9.36
C ARG A 64 4.74 8.65 -10.01
N THR A 65 5.31 9.54 -9.22
CA THR A 65 5.89 10.83 -9.64
C THR A 65 7.41 10.77 -9.80
N GLU A 66 8.07 9.95 -8.99
CA GLU A 66 9.53 9.81 -9.00
C GLU A 66 9.94 8.46 -9.55
N ILE A 67 10.81 8.48 -10.55
CA ILE A 67 11.27 7.31 -11.28
C ILE A 67 12.53 6.75 -10.60
N LEU A 68 12.65 5.42 -10.54
CA LEU A 68 13.91 4.81 -10.09
C LEU A 68 14.99 5.03 -11.14
N GLU A 69 16.08 5.72 -10.80
CA GLU A 69 17.20 5.94 -11.74
C GLU A 69 18.22 4.81 -11.78
N SER A 70 18.26 3.95 -10.75
CA SER A 70 19.19 2.82 -10.68
C SER A 70 18.94 1.80 -11.79
N THR A 71 20.02 1.21 -12.30
CA THR A 71 19.94 0.17 -13.34
C THR A 71 19.52 -1.17 -12.75
N LEU A 72 18.44 -1.75 -13.28
CA LEU A 72 17.91 -3.04 -12.85
C LEU A 72 17.61 -3.94 -14.05
N GLN A 73 17.64 -5.25 -13.86
CA GLN A 73 17.11 -6.22 -14.82
C GLN A 73 15.65 -6.53 -14.48
N ILE A 74 14.74 -6.28 -15.42
CA ILE A 74 13.33 -6.68 -15.32
C ILE A 74 13.16 -8.06 -15.93
N PHE A 75 12.39 -8.90 -15.25
CA PHE A 75 12.00 -10.24 -15.66
C PHE A 75 10.47 -10.36 -15.74
N TYR A 76 9.99 -11.36 -16.47
CA TYR A 76 8.59 -11.75 -16.45
C TYR A 76 8.41 -13.25 -16.31
N GLN A 77 7.23 -13.65 -15.85
CA GLN A 77 6.83 -15.04 -15.71
C GLN A 77 5.33 -15.20 -15.92
N TRP A 78 4.95 -16.30 -16.57
CA TRP A 78 3.55 -16.68 -16.76
C TRP A 78 3.08 -17.61 -15.63
N ILE A 79 1.95 -17.25 -15.02
CA ILE A 79 1.39 -17.95 -13.87
C ILE A 79 -0.04 -18.41 -14.18
N GLN A 80 -0.34 -19.69 -13.93
CA GLN A 80 -1.67 -20.26 -14.04
C GLN A 80 -2.20 -20.74 -12.69
N GLY A 81 -3.45 -20.40 -12.39
CA GLY A 81 -4.21 -20.89 -11.23
C GLY A 81 -4.25 -19.91 -10.03
N PRO A 82 -5.25 -20.03 -9.13
CA PRO A 82 -5.49 -19.00 -8.11
C PRO A 82 -4.57 -19.07 -6.90
N SER A 83 -4.16 -20.25 -6.39
CA SER A 83 -3.40 -20.31 -5.12
C SER A 83 -2.93 -21.69 -4.60
N SER A 84 -3.42 -22.84 -5.07
CA SER A 84 -3.04 -24.17 -4.50
C SER A 84 -2.28 -25.13 -5.43
N SER A 85 -2.36 -24.93 -6.74
CA SER A 85 -1.57 -25.66 -7.77
C SER A 85 -1.05 -24.68 -8.81
N THR A 86 -0.39 -23.63 -8.34
CA THR A 86 0.15 -22.58 -9.19
C THR A 86 1.18 -23.18 -10.15
N THR A 87 0.81 -23.29 -11.42
CA THR A 87 1.73 -23.70 -12.47
C THR A 87 2.40 -22.45 -13.01
N ALA A 88 3.68 -22.28 -12.70
CA ALA A 88 4.49 -21.18 -13.21
C ALA A 88 5.38 -21.68 -14.34
N GLN A 89 5.43 -20.94 -15.45
CA GLN A 89 6.39 -21.20 -16.52
C GLN A 89 7.79 -20.73 -16.11
N PRO A 90 8.86 -21.09 -16.85
CA PRO A 90 10.19 -20.54 -16.61
C PRO A 90 10.21 -19.01 -16.61
N VAL A 91 11.16 -18.45 -15.86
CA VAL A 91 11.41 -17.01 -15.81
C VAL A 91 12.12 -16.55 -17.08
N HIS A 92 11.72 -15.42 -17.62
CA HIS A 92 12.34 -14.81 -18.80
C HIS A 92 12.85 -13.40 -18.49
N SER A 93 14.03 -13.07 -19.01
CA SER A 93 14.55 -11.70 -19.02
C SER A 93 13.72 -10.84 -19.97
N LEU A 94 13.22 -9.69 -19.49
CA LEU A 94 12.39 -8.78 -20.26
C LEU A 94 13.20 -7.63 -20.88
N THR A 95 13.81 -6.81 -20.03
CA THR A 95 14.62 -5.65 -20.44
C THR A 95 15.48 -5.20 -19.27
N THR A 96 16.59 -4.54 -19.57
CA THR A 96 17.30 -3.72 -18.58
C THR A 96 16.58 -2.39 -18.44
N TRP A 97 16.27 -2.02 -17.20
CA TRP A 97 15.80 -0.72 -16.79
C TRP A 97 17.01 0.18 -16.55
N LEU A 98 17.01 1.35 -17.18
CA LEU A 98 18.12 2.32 -17.21
C LEU A 98 17.70 3.67 -16.63
N GLY A 99 16.70 3.69 -15.75
CA GLY A 99 16.15 4.92 -15.21
C GLY A 99 15.16 5.62 -16.13
N SER A 100 15.13 6.95 -16.08
CA SER A 100 14.29 7.81 -16.92
C SER A 100 14.26 7.42 -18.41
N PRO A 101 15.37 7.04 -19.08
CA PRO A 101 15.37 6.56 -20.46
C PRO A 101 14.51 5.31 -20.74
N SER A 102 14.20 4.50 -19.72
CA SER A 102 13.37 3.29 -19.87
C SER A 102 11.88 3.55 -19.68
N VAL A 103 11.52 4.71 -19.14
CA VAL A 103 10.12 5.10 -18.96
C VAL A 103 9.44 5.19 -20.33
N TYR A 104 8.17 4.81 -20.40
CA TYR A 104 7.35 4.81 -21.63
C TYR A 104 7.80 3.83 -22.72
N LYS A 105 8.88 3.06 -22.53
CA LYS A 105 9.36 2.09 -23.53
C LYS A 105 8.36 0.93 -23.70
N PRO A 106 7.74 0.76 -24.88
CA PRO A 106 6.85 -0.37 -25.14
C PRO A 106 7.67 -1.66 -25.28
N LEU A 107 7.20 -2.74 -24.66
CA LEU A 107 7.83 -4.05 -24.67
C LEU A 107 6.83 -5.11 -25.15
N SER A 108 7.29 -6.00 -26.02
CA SER A 108 6.47 -7.09 -26.55
C SER A 108 6.60 -8.34 -25.67
N ILE A 109 5.48 -8.94 -25.31
CA ILE A 109 5.39 -10.14 -24.49
C ILE A 109 4.75 -11.26 -25.33
N PRO A 110 5.46 -12.39 -25.55
CA PRO A 110 4.86 -13.53 -26.24
C PRO A 110 3.82 -14.24 -25.35
N PRO A 111 2.82 -14.91 -25.95
CA PRO A 111 1.90 -15.77 -25.21
C PRO A 111 2.63 -16.87 -24.40
N PRO A 112 2.00 -17.42 -23.34
CA PRO A 112 2.56 -18.55 -22.60
C PRO A 112 2.82 -19.76 -23.49
N LEU A 113 3.88 -20.52 -23.21
CA LEU A 113 4.20 -21.74 -23.95
C LEU A 113 3.07 -22.78 -23.83
N GLY A 114 2.65 -23.35 -24.96
CA GLY A 114 1.61 -24.38 -24.99
C GLY A 114 0.20 -23.87 -24.65
N ILE A 115 -0.02 -22.55 -24.65
CA ILE A 115 -1.32 -21.94 -24.39
C ILE A 115 -2.40 -22.49 -25.33
N ARG A 116 -3.58 -22.74 -24.77
CA ARG A 116 -4.77 -23.15 -25.53
C ARG A 116 -5.87 -22.11 -25.41
N SER A 117 -6.72 -22.07 -26.44
CA SER A 117 -7.93 -21.25 -26.44
C SER A 117 -8.82 -21.58 -25.22
N GLY A 118 -9.33 -20.54 -24.57
CA GLY A 118 -10.11 -20.61 -23.33
C GLY A 118 -9.29 -20.57 -22.04
N GLN A 119 -7.97 -20.78 -22.10
CA GLN A 119 -7.13 -20.71 -20.90
C GLN A 119 -6.91 -19.26 -20.45
N SER A 120 -6.71 -19.07 -19.15
CA SER A 120 -6.40 -17.77 -18.55
C SER A 120 -5.10 -17.83 -17.77
N TRP A 121 -4.25 -16.82 -17.95
CA TRP A 121 -2.93 -16.72 -17.34
C TRP A 121 -2.69 -15.32 -16.79
N THR A 122 -1.90 -15.22 -15.74
CA THR A 122 -1.47 -13.96 -15.15
C THR A 122 -0.01 -13.71 -15.52
N LEU A 123 0.29 -12.48 -15.94
CA LEU A 123 1.66 -12.03 -16.17
C LEU A 123 2.20 -11.45 -14.86
N SER A 124 3.32 -11.97 -14.37
CA SER A 124 4.07 -11.36 -13.28
C SER A 124 5.30 -10.64 -13.82
N LEU A 125 5.58 -9.46 -13.29
CA LEU A 125 6.85 -8.76 -13.45
C LEU A 125 7.56 -8.61 -12.10
N PHE A 126 8.88 -8.72 -12.11
CA PHE A 126 9.76 -8.44 -10.98
C PHE A 126 11.14 -7.99 -11.48
N ALA A 127 11.95 -7.39 -10.60
CA ALA A 127 13.24 -6.83 -10.96
C ALA A 127 14.36 -7.29 -10.02
N ARG A 128 15.61 -7.25 -10.50
CA ARG A 128 16.81 -7.50 -9.69
C ARG A 128 17.93 -6.53 -10.05
N PRO A 129 18.83 -6.16 -9.12
CA PRO A 129 20.03 -5.41 -9.44
C PRO A 129 20.88 -6.15 -10.48
N CYS A 130 21.46 -5.40 -11.43
CA CYS A 130 22.48 -5.95 -12.31
C CYS A 130 23.75 -6.18 -11.49
N SER A 131 24.16 -7.44 -11.29
CA SER A 131 25.40 -7.77 -10.58
C SER A 131 26.59 -7.12 -11.28
N GLY A 132 27.17 -6.10 -10.67
CA GLY A 132 28.35 -5.44 -11.20
C GLY A 132 29.58 -6.32 -11.06
N ASN A 133 29.89 -7.14 -12.08
CA ASN A 133 31.27 -7.55 -12.35
C ASN A 133 31.48 -8.03 -13.79
N SER A 134 32.30 -7.25 -14.51
CA SER A 134 33.23 -7.61 -15.59
C SER A 134 32.78 -8.52 -16.76
N ASN A 135 32.75 -7.94 -17.97
CA ASN A 135 33.20 -8.51 -19.25
C ASN A 135 32.98 -10.01 -19.54
N SER A 136 31.81 -10.54 -19.20
CA SER A 136 31.34 -11.79 -19.79
C SER A 136 29.84 -11.71 -20.05
N SER A 137 29.48 -11.69 -21.33
CA SER A 137 28.12 -11.70 -21.85
C SER A 137 27.36 -13.02 -21.60
N SER A 138 27.73 -13.76 -20.55
CA SER A 138 27.23 -15.11 -20.27
C SER A 138 26.72 -15.34 -18.84
N ALA A 139 26.84 -14.38 -17.92
CA ALA A 139 26.47 -14.59 -16.51
C ALA A 139 24.96 -14.56 -16.22
N CYS A 140 24.15 -13.93 -17.08
CA CYS A 140 22.68 -13.83 -16.90
C CYS A 140 21.89 -15.06 -17.37
N ASN A 141 22.54 -16.08 -17.94
CA ASN A 141 21.91 -17.35 -18.34
C ASN A 141 21.93 -18.44 -17.25
N SER A 142 22.51 -18.16 -16.08
CA SER A 142 22.69 -19.17 -15.01
C SER A 142 21.57 -19.21 -13.96
N ILE A 143 20.36 -18.72 -14.28
CA ILE A 143 19.17 -18.94 -13.42
C ILE A 143 18.83 -20.44 -13.29
N THR A 144 19.44 -21.31 -14.10
CA THR A 144 19.25 -22.75 -13.99
C THR A 144 20.31 -23.52 -13.20
N ASP A 145 21.45 -22.96 -12.74
CA ASP A 145 22.53 -23.88 -12.29
C ASP A 145 23.58 -23.42 -11.26
N SER A 146 23.34 -22.37 -10.45
CA SER A 146 24.29 -22.10 -9.35
C SER A 146 23.68 -21.43 -8.11
N GLY A 147 23.16 -22.27 -7.21
CA GLY A 147 23.74 -22.43 -5.88
C GLY A 147 23.69 -21.28 -4.86
N ALA A 148 23.06 -20.14 -5.14
CA ALA A 148 22.64 -19.24 -4.06
C ALA A 148 21.43 -19.90 -3.38
N ARG A 149 21.67 -20.52 -2.21
CA ARG A 149 20.64 -21.07 -1.31
C ARG A 149 19.73 -19.93 -0.80
N MET A 150 18.88 -19.40 -1.66
CA MET A 150 17.60 -18.83 -1.23
C MET A 150 16.69 -20.02 -0.94
N ASN A 151 16.08 -20.04 0.24
CA ASN A 151 15.09 -21.04 0.64
C ASN A 151 14.11 -21.29 -0.53
N SER A 152 14.08 -22.54 -0.99
CA SER A 152 13.49 -23.04 -2.23
C SER A 152 11.95 -22.96 -2.30
N GLU A 153 11.31 -22.11 -1.50
CA GLU A 153 9.85 -22.05 -1.35
C GLU A 153 9.25 -20.66 -1.65
N ARG A 154 10.06 -19.60 -1.81
CA ARG A 154 9.55 -18.24 -2.02
C ARG A 154 9.30 -17.95 -3.49
N SER A 155 8.08 -17.52 -3.80
CA SER A 155 7.71 -17.05 -5.13
C SER A 155 8.37 -15.69 -5.42
N LEU A 156 8.88 -15.49 -6.64
CA LEU A 156 9.59 -14.24 -7.04
C LEU A 156 8.67 -13.02 -7.18
N TRP A 157 7.37 -13.23 -7.06
CA TRP A 157 6.31 -12.24 -7.25
C TRP A 157 5.57 -11.91 -5.95
N GLU A 158 6.18 -12.25 -4.81
CA GLU A 158 5.67 -12.04 -3.46
C GLU A 158 6.60 -11.11 -2.68
N LEU A 159 6.02 -10.18 -1.94
CA LEU A 159 6.74 -9.36 -0.95
C LEU A 159 6.49 -9.93 0.45
N ASP A 160 7.53 -10.32 1.17
CA ASP A 160 7.39 -10.84 2.53
C ASP A 160 7.33 -9.69 3.54
N LEU A 161 6.18 -9.49 4.19
CA LEU A 161 6.00 -8.46 5.22
C LEU A 161 6.63 -8.85 6.55
N SER A 162 6.94 -10.15 6.75
CA SER A 162 7.59 -10.64 7.97
C SER A 162 9.10 -10.48 7.95
N SER A 163 9.71 -10.32 6.77
CA SER A 163 11.10 -9.89 6.69
C SER A 163 11.19 -8.41 6.99
N ALA A 164 12.28 -8.02 7.66
CA ALA A 164 12.70 -6.63 7.74
C ALA A 164 12.66 -6.03 6.32
N LEU A 165 12.01 -4.87 6.18
CA LEU A 165 12.02 -4.14 4.90
C LEU A 165 13.37 -3.45 4.65
N ASP A 166 14.31 -3.66 5.58
CA ASP A 166 15.67 -3.16 5.63
C ASP A 166 16.51 -3.97 4.63
N GLY A 167 16.95 -3.34 3.54
CA GLY A 167 17.71 -4.06 2.51
C GLY A 167 18.66 -3.18 1.72
N GLU A 168 19.95 -3.55 1.72
CA GLU A 168 21.09 -2.95 0.99
C GLU A 168 20.93 -2.79 -0.54
N ALA A 169 19.82 -3.26 -1.13
CA ALA A 169 19.55 -3.10 -2.55
C ALA A 169 18.07 -2.76 -2.80
N VAL A 170 17.85 -1.66 -3.54
CA VAL A 170 16.53 -1.25 -4.01
C VAL A 170 15.98 -2.30 -4.99
N VAL A 171 15.12 -3.19 -4.47
CA VAL A 171 14.36 -4.16 -5.28
C VAL A 171 12.91 -3.69 -5.34
N PRO A 172 12.43 -3.22 -6.51
CA PRO A 172 11.06 -2.78 -6.64
C PRO A 172 10.05 -3.88 -6.37
N PHE A 173 8.93 -3.53 -5.76
CA PHE A 173 7.87 -4.47 -5.46
C PHE A 173 7.28 -5.05 -6.75
N PRO A 174 7.15 -6.40 -6.81
CA PRO A 174 6.65 -7.08 -7.99
C PRO A 174 5.18 -6.73 -8.23
N VAL A 175 4.74 -6.99 -9.46
CA VAL A 175 3.36 -6.73 -9.89
C VAL A 175 2.83 -7.88 -10.70
N LEU A 176 1.56 -8.19 -10.50
CA LEU A 176 0.81 -9.15 -11.28
C LEU A 176 -0.27 -8.41 -12.08
N SER A 177 -0.50 -8.84 -13.31
CA SER A 177 -1.66 -8.43 -14.09
C SER A 177 -2.95 -9.05 -13.54
N GLU A 178 -4.10 -8.63 -14.06
CA GLU A 178 -5.29 -9.49 -14.00
C GLU A 178 -5.11 -10.69 -14.94
N SER A 179 -5.98 -11.70 -14.78
CA SER A 179 -5.99 -12.86 -15.66
C SER A 179 -6.30 -12.44 -17.10
N ILE A 180 -5.41 -12.82 -18.01
CA ILE A 180 -5.52 -12.62 -19.45
C ILE A 180 -6.13 -13.88 -20.05
N ARG A 181 -7.28 -13.75 -20.70
CA ARG A 181 -7.93 -14.86 -21.42
C ARG A 181 -7.34 -15.00 -22.82
N PHE A 182 -6.94 -16.21 -23.18
CA PHE A 182 -6.41 -16.50 -24.52
C PHE A 182 -7.49 -17.13 -25.39
N ILE A 183 -7.66 -16.64 -26.61
CA ILE A 183 -8.66 -17.12 -27.58
C ILE A 183 -8.01 -17.59 -28.87
N SER A 184 -8.69 -18.48 -29.61
CA SER A 184 -8.24 -18.89 -30.93
C SER A 184 -8.20 -17.67 -31.86
N THR A 185 -7.12 -17.54 -32.63
CA THR A 185 -7.07 -16.56 -33.71
C THR A 185 -8.23 -16.87 -34.66
N PRO A 186 -9.13 -15.92 -34.96
CA PRO A 186 -10.19 -16.19 -35.92
C PRO A 186 -9.52 -16.55 -37.24
N GLU A 187 -9.78 -17.77 -37.73
CA GLU A 187 -9.37 -18.16 -39.08
C GLU A 187 -9.89 -17.06 -40.00
N SER A 188 -8.97 -16.32 -40.61
CA SER A 188 -9.30 -15.32 -41.63
C SER A 188 -9.92 -16.08 -42.78
N GLY A 189 -11.24 -16.26 -42.71
CA GLY A 189 -12.03 -17.01 -43.65
C GLY A 189 -11.83 -16.41 -45.04
N GLY A 190 -11.03 -17.09 -45.85
CA GLY A 190 -10.86 -16.86 -47.28
C GLY A 190 -12.13 -17.23 -48.06
N GLY A 191 -13.29 -16.76 -47.62
CA GLY A 191 -14.54 -16.82 -48.36
C GLY A 191 -14.64 -15.62 -49.29
N LYS A 192 -14.14 -15.76 -50.53
CA LYS A 192 -14.52 -14.87 -51.63
C LYS A 192 -16.04 -14.89 -51.80
N LYS A 193 -16.75 -13.95 -51.17
CA LYS A 193 -18.14 -13.65 -51.51
C LYS A 193 -18.15 -13.09 -52.93
N LYS A 194 -18.51 -13.94 -53.90
CA LYS A 194 -18.90 -13.49 -55.25
C LYS A 194 -20.05 -12.49 -55.09
N ILE A 195 -19.80 -11.24 -55.47
CA ILE A 195 -20.83 -10.23 -55.66
C ILE A 195 -21.66 -10.67 -56.88
N GLY A 196 -22.88 -11.14 -56.64
CA GLY A 196 -23.88 -11.31 -57.67
C GLY A 196 -24.54 -9.95 -57.94
N ASN A 197 -24.37 -9.45 -59.17
CA ASN A 197 -25.12 -8.31 -59.70
C ASN A 197 -26.61 -8.68 -59.77
N GLY A 198 -27.45 -7.92 -59.08
CA GLY A 198 -28.90 -7.94 -59.24
C GLY A 198 -29.42 -6.51 -59.25
N HIS A 199 -29.75 -6.01 -60.46
CA HIS A 199 -30.53 -4.80 -60.67
C HIS A 199 -31.96 -5.00 -60.17
N GLY A 200 -32.46 -4.04 -59.39
CA GLY A 200 -33.85 -3.96 -58.96
C GLY A 200 -34.12 -2.58 -58.38
N ASN A 201 -34.62 -1.68 -59.23
CA ASN A 201 -34.95 -0.30 -58.94
C ASN A 201 -36.42 -0.25 -58.54
N GLU A 202 -36.79 0.26 -57.35
CA GLU A 202 -37.98 1.11 -57.18
C GLU A 202 -38.16 1.69 -55.76
N LYS A 203 -38.87 2.81 -55.75
CA LYS A 203 -38.82 3.93 -54.80
C LYS A 203 -39.80 3.77 -53.63
N GLY A 204 -39.39 4.23 -52.44
CA GLY A 204 -40.29 4.52 -51.33
C GLY A 204 -39.72 5.64 -50.43
N LYS A 205 -40.31 6.83 -50.52
CA LYS A 205 -39.98 8.02 -49.70
C LYS A 205 -40.49 7.82 -48.26
N GLY A 206 -39.65 8.07 -47.26
CA GLY A 206 -40.06 8.24 -45.87
C GLY A 206 -39.01 9.04 -45.10
N ARG A 207 -39.37 10.26 -44.69
CA ARG A 207 -38.54 11.20 -43.91
C ARG A 207 -38.38 10.71 -42.48
N GLY A 208 -37.14 10.68 -41.98
CA GLY A 208 -36.82 10.62 -40.56
C GLY A 208 -35.44 11.25 -40.35
N LYS A 209 -35.41 12.45 -39.77
CA LYS A 209 -34.20 13.14 -39.34
C LYS A 209 -33.65 12.40 -38.12
N GLU A 210 -32.42 11.90 -38.17
CA GLU A 210 -31.61 11.73 -36.97
C GLU A 210 -30.13 12.03 -37.22
N VAL A 211 -29.65 12.83 -36.29
CA VAL A 211 -28.35 13.47 -36.05
C VAL A 211 -27.12 12.73 -36.57
N LEU A 212 -26.34 13.43 -37.40
CA LEU A 212 -24.96 13.12 -37.76
C LEU A 212 -24.03 13.65 -36.64
N SER A 213 -23.46 12.75 -35.83
CA SER A 213 -22.16 12.98 -35.20
C SER A 213 -21.55 11.65 -34.78
N GLY A 214 -20.64 11.10 -35.58
CA GLY A 214 -20.05 9.80 -35.28
C GLY A 214 -19.17 9.22 -36.37
N MET A 215 -18.23 10.00 -36.90
CA MET A 215 -17.11 9.46 -37.65
C MET A 215 -15.82 10.01 -37.04
N LYS A 216 -15.37 9.35 -35.96
CA LYS A 216 -14.01 9.45 -35.47
C LYS A 216 -13.52 8.04 -35.12
N GLU A 217 -12.56 7.60 -35.91
CA GLU A 217 -11.54 6.56 -35.65
C GLU A 217 -12.01 5.21 -35.11
N ARG A 218 -12.23 4.28 -36.05
CA ARG A 218 -12.05 2.84 -35.82
C ARG A 218 -10.56 2.52 -35.63
N THR A 219 -10.05 2.72 -34.44
CA THR A 219 -9.05 1.80 -33.88
C THR A 219 -9.80 0.96 -32.86
N GLY A 220 -9.85 -0.35 -33.06
CA GLY A 220 -10.51 -1.25 -32.11
C GLY A 220 -9.80 -1.13 -30.77
N ALA A 221 -10.40 -0.42 -29.82
CA ALA A 221 -9.88 -0.33 -28.47
C ALA A 221 -9.88 -1.74 -27.88
N VAL A 222 -8.70 -2.36 -27.84
CA VAL A 222 -8.48 -3.59 -27.07
C VAL A 222 -8.90 -3.29 -25.65
N ASP A 223 -9.81 -4.08 -25.10
CA ASP A 223 -10.26 -3.96 -23.71
C ASP A 223 -9.05 -4.14 -22.78
N LYS A 224 -8.57 -3.03 -22.23
CA LYS A 224 -7.38 -2.98 -21.39
C LYS A 224 -7.76 -3.29 -19.97
N GLN A 225 -6.85 -3.94 -19.25
CA GLN A 225 -6.96 -4.03 -17.80
C GLN A 225 -6.80 -2.63 -17.19
N ASP A 226 -7.46 -2.41 -16.07
CA ASP A 226 -7.39 -1.19 -15.26
C ASP A 226 -7.00 -1.50 -13.81
N ARG A 227 -6.58 -2.74 -13.56
CA ARG A 227 -6.26 -3.29 -12.25
C ARG A 227 -4.95 -4.07 -12.29
N ILE A 228 -4.26 -4.03 -11.17
CA ILE A 228 -3.06 -4.83 -10.92
C ILE A 228 -3.19 -5.51 -9.57
N ARG A 229 -2.36 -6.52 -9.34
CA ARG A 229 -2.31 -7.27 -8.09
C ARG A 229 -0.92 -7.24 -7.48
N ARG A 230 -0.88 -7.24 -6.14
CA ARG A 230 0.31 -7.48 -5.32
C ARG A 230 0.04 -8.62 -4.36
N VAL A 231 1.07 -9.42 -4.11
CA VAL A 231 0.99 -10.55 -3.18
C VAL A 231 1.97 -10.31 -2.05
N PHE A 232 1.47 -10.39 -0.82
CA PHE A 232 2.22 -10.17 0.40
C PHE A 232 2.28 -11.47 1.21
N GLY A 233 3.48 -11.93 1.54
CA GLY A 233 3.72 -13.01 2.47
C GLY A 233 3.62 -12.52 3.91
N LEU A 234 3.02 -13.32 4.79
CA LEU A 234 2.78 -12.96 6.19
C LEU A 234 3.65 -13.77 7.18
N GLY A 235 4.79 -14.31 6.73
CA GLY A 235 5.73 -15.08 7.57
C GLY A 235 5.26 -16.46 8.06
N ARG A 236 4.03 -16.87 7.72
CA ARG A 236 3.34 -18.06 8.28
C ARG A 236 2.79 -19.01 7.20
N GLY A 237 3.34 -18.94 5.99
CA GLY A 237 2.81 -19.63 4.81
C GLY A 237 1.52 -19.03 4.23
N TYR A 238 0.91 -18.07 4.92
CA TYR A 238 -0.22 -17.30 4.43
C TYR A 238 0.23 -16.20 3.46
N LYS A 239 -0.61 -15.96 2.46
CA LYS A 239 -0.42 -14.93 1.45
C LYS A 239 -1.67 -14.06 1.37
N MET A 240 -1.47 -12.76 1.38
CA MET A 240 -2.50 -11.75 1.17
C MET A 240 -2.37 -11.19 -0.25
N CYS A 241 -3.48 -11.13 -0.98
CA CYS A 241 -3.50 -10.62 -2.34
C CYS A 241 -4.29 -9.32 -2.40
N MET A 242 -3.65 -8.23 -2.80
CA MET A 242 -4.27 -6.91 -2.90
C MET A 242 -4.41 -6.50 -4.35
N VAL A 243 -5.55 -5.90 -4.68
CA VAL A 243 -5.83 -5.26 -5.96
C VAL A 243 -5.64 -3.75 -5.81
N GLU A 244 -4.96 -3.14 -6.79
CA GLU A 244 -4.93 -1.69 -7.01
C GLU A 244 -5.62 -1.37 -8.34
N GLN A 245 -6.14 -0.15 -8.50
CA GLN A 245 -6.54 0.35 -9.82
C GLN A 245 -5.43 1.22 -10.41
N THR A 246 -5.22 1.12 -11.72
CA THR A 246 -4.17 1.86 -12.42
C THR A 246 -4.57 3.31 -12.75
N SER A 247 -5.70 3.80 -12.24
CA SER A 247 -6.13 5.19 -12.40
C SER A 247 -5.28 6.14 -11.54
N PHE A 248 -5.50 7.45 -11.70
CA PHE A 248 -4.81 8.47 -10.90
C PHE A 248 -5.42 8.64 -9.50
N ASP A 249 -6.57 8.03 -9.24
CA ASP A 249 -7.28 8.11 -7.96
C ASP A 249 -6.41 7.60 -6.80
N LEU A 250 -6.28 8.42 -5.76
CA LEU A 250 -5.35 8.18 -4.65
C LEU A 250 -5.82 7.06 -3.72
N ASP A 251 -7.13 6.90 -3.56
CA ASP A 251 -7.79 5.87 -2.77
C ASP A 251 -7.68 4.46 -3.38
N LYS A 252 -7.07 4.34 -4.58
CA LYS A 252 -6.96 3.07 -5.32
C LYS A 252 -5.57 2.44 -5.32
N LYS A 253 -4.64 3.01 -4.57
CA LYS A 253 -3.23 2.62 -4.56
C LYS A 253 -2.81 2.09 -3.20
N ILE A 254 -1.72 1.33 -3.21
CA ILE A 254 -0.99 0.99 -2.00
C ILE A 254 0.07 2.05 -1.75
N TRP A 255 0.10 2.51 -0.50
CA TRP A 255 0.95 3.59 -0.01
C TRP A 255 2.01 3.06 0.93
N ASP A 256 3.15 3.75 0.99
CA ASP A 256 4.27 3.37 1.88
C ASP A 256 3.86 3.27 3.34
N SER A 257 3.06 4.21 3.86
CA SER A 257 2.64 4.19 5.26
C SER A 257 1.75 2.99 5.57
N GLY A 258 0.85 2.61 4.66
CA GLY A 258 0.02 1.40 4.81
C GLY A 258 0.84 0.12 4.71
N LEU A 259 1.85 0.11 3.83
CA LEU A 259 2.78 -1.01 3.69
C LEU A 259 3.64 -1.19 4.94
N ALA A 260 4.29 -0.11 5.40
CA ALA A 260 5.12 -0.11 6.59
C ALA A 260 4.29 -0.47 7.83
N CYS A 261 3.06 0.04 7.96
CA CYS A 261 2.15 -0.35 9.04
C CYS A 261 1.82 -1.84 9.00
N SER A 262 1.56 -2.40 7.82
CA SER A 262 1.31 -3.84 7.69
C SER A 262 2.56 -4.68 8.00
N ALA A 263 3.75 -4.22 7.62
CA ALA A 263 5.01 -4.87 7.98
C ALA A 263 5.28 -4.79 9.49
N PHE A 264 5.11 -3.61 10.09
CA PHE A 264 5.18 -3.39 11.53
C PHE A 264 4.26 -4.37 12.29
N LEU A 265 2.98 -4.42 11.93
CA LEU A 265 2.04 -5.35 12.57
C LEU A 265 2.46 -6.82 12.34
N THR A 266 2.89 -7.19 11.13
CA THR A 266 3.30 -8.57 10.82
C THR A 266 4.54 -9.02 11.59
N GLN A 267 5.51 -8.12 11.79
CA GLN A 267 6.77 -8.40 12.47
C GLN A 267 6.60 -8.41 14.00
N TYR A 268 5.79 -7.49 14.54
CA TYR A 268 5.72 -7.24 15.97
C TYR A 268 4.46 -7.80 16.66
N LEU A 269 3.46 -8.30 15.92
CA LEU A 269 2.39 -9.11 16.51
C LEU A 269 2.74 -10.60 16.46
N PRO A 270 3.27 -11.18 17.56
CA PRO A 270 3.62 -12.59 17.59
C PRO A 270 2.38 -13.49 17.39
N GLU A 271 2.64 -14.72 16.95
CA GLU A 271 1.63 -15.79 16.96
C GLU A 271 1.00 -15.90 18.36
N PRO A 272 -0.30 -16.21 18.49
CA PRO A 272 -0.94 -16.38 19.79
C PRO A 272 -0.20 -17.38 20.69
N SER A 273 0.42 -18.41 20.10
CA SER A 273 1.22 -19.43 20.79
C SER A 273 2.61 -18.94 21.26
N GLN A 274 3.08 -17.79 20.79
CA GLN A 274 4.41 -17.22 21.06
C GLN A 274 4.36 -15.87 21.80
N ARG A 275 3.17 -15.39 22.19
CA ARG A 275 2.94 -14.11 22.89
C ARG A 275 3.60 -13.97 24.27
N THR A 276 4.21 -15.02 24.82
CA THR A 276 4.88 -14.96 26.13
C THR A 276 6.17 -14.13 26.14
N THR A 277 6.72 -13.82 24.96
CA THR A 277 7.89 -12.96 24.80
C THR A 277 7.67 -12.04 23.60
N TYR A 278 7.23 -10.80 23.83
CA TYR A 278 7.35 -9.76 22.81
C TYR A 278 8.83 -9.60 22.43
N PRO A 279 9.13 -9.30 21.16
CA PRO A 279 10.48 -8.85 20.79
C PRO A 279 10.91 -7.76 21.77
N GLN A 280 12.16 -7.79 22.23
CA GLN A 280 12.70 -6.70 23.05
C GLN A 280 12.65 -5.42 22.21
N TYR A 281 11.65 -4.57 22.49
CA TYR A 281 11.45 -3.33 21.77
C TYR A 281 12.67 -2.43 21.94
N PRO A 282 13.19 -1.80 20.88
CA PRO A 282 14.34 -0.91 20.98
C PRO A 282 14.10 0.30 21.90
N GLN A 283 12.86 0.67 22.23
CA GLN A 283 12.52 1.73 23.18
C GLN A 283 11.21 1.40 23.90
N SER A 284 11.21 1.49 25.24
CA SER A 284 10.02 1.20 26.07
C SER A 284 9.08 2.41 26.14
N SER A 285 8.40 2.72 25.02
CA SER A 285 7.30 3.69 25.03
C SER A 285 6.10 3.13 25.79
N ASN A 286 5.50 3.92 26.69
CA ASN A 286 4.28 3.55 27.40
C ASN A 286 3.11 3.37 26.42
N TYR A 287 3.01 4.22 25.39
CA TYR A 287 1.97 4.10 24.38
C TYR A 287 2.13 2.86 23.51
N LEU A 288 3.37 2.49 23.16
CA LEU A 288 3.63 1.25 22.46
C LEU A 288 3.19 0.02 23.29
N ALA A 289 3.51 0.00 24.59
CA ALA A 289 3.03 -1.03 25.49
C ALA A 289 1.49 -1.07 25.59
N GLN A 290 0.84 0.09 25.60
CA GLN A 290 -0.63 0.18 25.58
C GLN A 290 -1.23 -0.37 24.28
N LEU A 291 -0.61 -0.10 23.12
CA LEU A 291 -1.04 -0.66 21.84
C LEU A 291 -1.02 -2.19 21.86
N TRP A 292 0.07 -2.77 22.37
CA TRP A 292 0.16 -4.23 22.50
C TRP A 292 -0.87 -4.77 23.47
N ASN A 293 -1.04 -4.14 24.63
CA ASN A 293 -2.09 -4.53 25.59
C ASN A 293 -3.49 -4.52 24.95
N VAL A 294 -3.81 -3.57 24.06
CA VAL A 294 -5.10 -3.57 23.32
C VAL A 294 -5.21 -4.81 22.42
N LEU A 295 -4.17 -5.13 21.67
CA LEU A 295 -4.15 -6.25 20.72
C LEU A 295 -4.02 -7.62 21.42
N ASP A 296 -3.54 -7.65 22.66
CA ASP A 296 -3.45 -8.86 23.48
C ASP A 296 -4.79 -9.28 24.07
N ARG A 297 -5.64 -8.29 24.42
CA ARG A 297 -7.03 -8.53 24.82
C ARG A 297 -7.87 -9.22 23.75
N ALA A 298 -7.37 -9.32 22.50
CA ALA A 298 -8.05 -10.05 21.43
C ALA A 298 -8.36 -11.52 21.79
N ASN A 299 -7.59 -12.14 22.68
CA ASN A 299 -7.88 -13.51 23.15
C ASN A 299 -9.02 -13.57 24.17
N GLU A 300 -9.27 -12.46 24.88
CA GLU A 300 -10.19 -12.39 26.02
C GLU A 300 -11.55 -11.82 25.62
N GLN A 301 -11.57 -10.88 24.67
CA GLN A 301 -12.77 -10.20 24.21
C GLN A 301 -12.69 -9.76 22.75
N PRO A 302 -13.84 -9.65 22.05
CA PRO A 302 -13.89 -9.12 20.70
C PRO A 302 -13.52 -7.63 20.70
N LEU A 303 -12.65 -7.28 19.75
CA LEU A 303 -12.11 -5.94 19.57
C LEU A 303 -12.95 -5.20 18.54
N ARG A 304 -13.17 -3.90 18.76
CA ARG A 304 -13.77 -3.00 17.77
C ARG A 304 -12.75 -1.98 17.30
N ILE A 305 -12.35 -2.10 16.04
CA ILE A 305 -11.27 -1.33 15.43
C ILE A 305 -11.86 -0.52 14.28
N LEU A 306 -11.43 0.73 14.13
CA LEU A 306 -11.82 1.59 13.01
C LEU A 306 -10.57 2.10 12.28
N GLU A 307 -10.52 1.90 10.96
CA GLU A 307 -9.49 2.48 10.10
C GLU A 307 -10.07 3.68 9.34
N LEU A 308 -9.45 4.86 9.47
CA LEU A 308 -9.80 6.06 8.70
C LEU A 308 -8.93 6.13 7.46
N GLY A 309 -9.54 6.41 6.30
CA GLY A 309 -8.81 6.58 5.04
C GLY A 309 -8.21 5.25 4.58
N THR A 310 -9.03 4.20 4.62
CA THR A 310 -8.64 2.80 4.38
C THR A 310 -8.02 2.58 2.98
N GLY A 311 -8.45 3.35 1.98
CA GLY A 311 -8.05 3.19 0.59
C GLY A 311 -8.27 1.77 0.07
N SER A 312 -7.18 1.00 -0.09
CA SER A 312 -7.22 -0.38 -0.58
C SER A 312 -7.63 -1.42 0.47
N GLY A 313 -7.62 -1.09 1.76
CA GLY A 313 -7.90 -2.04 2.86
C GLY A 313 -6.70 -2.86 3.31
N LEU A 314 -5.49 -2.50 2.91
CA LEU A 314 -4.26 -3.24 3.19
C LEU A 314 -4.05 -3.47 4.71
N VAL A 315 -4.15 -2.42 5.53
CA VAL A 315 -3.88 -2.51 6.97
C VAL A 315 -5.00 -3.29 7.67
N SER A 316 -6.27 -2.98 7.40
CA SER A 316 -7.42 -3.74 7.91
C SER A 316 -7.33 -5.24 7.65
N ILE A 317 -7.03 -5.65 6.40
CA ILE A 317 -6.94 -7.08 6.04
C ILE A 317 -5.72 -7.73 6.69
N ASN A 318 -4.57 -7.04 6.71
CA ASN A 318 -3.38 -7.52 7.37
C ASN A 318 -3.65 -7.76 8.86
N LEU A 319 -4.17 -6.77 9.58
CA LEU A 319 -4.49 -6.88 11.00
C LEU A 319 -5.51 -8.01 11.27
N ALA A 320 -6.59 -8.10 10.48
CA ALA A 320 -7.58 -9.17 10.60
C ALA A 320 -6.97 -10.57 10.48
N SER A 321 -5.93 -10.73 9.66
CA SER A 321 -5.23 -12.00 9.50
C SER A 321 -4.33 -12.36 10.68
N LEU A 322 -3.80 -11.34 11.37
CA LEU A 322 -2.81 -11.48 12.44
C LEU A 322 -3.42 -11.59 13.84
N ILE A 323 -4.55 -10.92 14.10
CA ILE A 323 -5.22 -10.98 15.40
C ILE A 323 -5.62 -12.43 15.73
N SER A 324 -5.55 -12.78 17.03
CA SER A 324 -6.02 -14.09 17.49
C SER A 324 -7.52 -14.23 17.29
N PRO A 325 -8.04 -15.47 17.23
CA PRO A 325 -9.47 -15.67 17.41
C PRO A 325 -9.88 -15.39 18.87
N CYS A 326 -11.06 -14.80 19.06
CA CYS A 326 -11.76 -14.75 20.34
C CYS A 326 -12.75 -15.92 20.43
N GLU A 327 -12.85 -16.59 21.59
CA GLU A 327 -13.62 -17.84 21.72
C GLU A 327 -15.13 -17.66 21.49
N SER A 328 -15.68 -16.51 21.84
CA SER A 328 -17.12 -16.25 21.88
C SER A 328 -17.66 -15.47 20.68
N GLU A 329 -16.86 -14.58 20.07
CA GLU A 329 -17.32 -13.58 19.09
C GLU A 329 -16.21 -13.20 18.11
N LEU A 330 -16.57 -12.65 16.95
CA LEU A 330 -15.60 -12.14 15.99
C LEU A 330 -15.14 -10.72 16.37
N HIS A 331 -13.88 -10.39 16.08
CA HIS A 331 -13.44 -9.00 16.06
C HIS A 331 -14.16 -8.23 14.95
N THR A 332 -14.40 -6.94 15.15
CA THR A 332 -14.99 -6.06 14.13
C THR A 332 -13.98 -5.02 13.72
N ILE A 333 -13.64 -4.99 12.43
CA ILE A 333 -12.80 -3.96 11.81
C ILE A 333 -13.66 -3.15 10.84
N MET A 334 -13.91 -1.89 11.17
CA MET A 334 -14.62 -0.94 10.33
C MET A 334 -13.60 -0.25 9.43
N ALA A 335 -13.60 -0.64 8.16
CA ALA A 335 -12.69 -0.13 7.15
C ALA A 335 -13.38 1.04 6.44
N THR A 336 -13.04 2.28 6.84
CA THR A 336 -13.77 3.49 6.46
C THR A 336 -13.01 4.39 5.49
N ASP A 337 -13.75 4.97 4.55
CA ASP A 337 -13.26 5.90 3.54
C ASP A 337 -14.46 6.63 2.89
N LEU A 338 -14.24 7.41 1.83
CA LEU A 338 -15.31 7.96 0.99
C LEU A 338 -15.99 6.86 0.17
N ALA A 339 -17.23 7.10 -0.28
CA ALA A 339 -18.00 6.14 -1.09
C ALA A 339 -17.24 5.63 -2.33
N SER A 340 -16.37 6.45 -2.92
CA SER A 340 -15.56 6.07 -4.08
C SER A 340 -14.66 4.87 -3.81
N ALA A 341 -14.11 4.73 -2.59
CA ALA A 341 -13.13 3.71 -2.23
C ALA A 341 -13.78 2.34 -1.95
N LEU A 342 -15.01 2.33 -1.43
CA LEU A 342 -15.70 1.13 -0.93
C LEU A 342 -15.68 -0.07 -1.88
N PRO A 343 -15.93 0.08 -3.21
CA PRO A 343 -15.88 -1.06 -4.12
C PRO A 343 -14.52 -1.77 -4.15
N LEU A 344 -13.41 -1.04 -3.98
CA LEU A 344 -12.08 -1.64 -3.95
C LEU A 344 -11.83 -2.36 -2.61
N ILE A 345 -12.28 -1.76 -1.50
CA ILE A 345 -12.22 -2.37 -0.17
C ILE A 345 -13.00 -3.69 -0.18
N ASP A 346 -14.21 -3.72 -0.75
CA ASP A 346 -15.03 -4.94 -0.86
C ASP A 346 -14.34 -6.03 -1.70
N ILE A 347 -13.73 -5.66 -2.83
CA ILE A 347 -12.96 -6.60 -3.66
C ILE A 347 -11.81 -7.22 -2.86
N ASN A 348 -11.03 -6.40 -2.17
CA ASN A 348 -9.85 -6.85 -1.44
C ASN A 348 -10.22 -7.67 -0.20
N THR A 349 -11.22 -7.24 0.56
CA THR A 349 -11.71 -7.98 1.74
C THR A 349 -12.26 -9.35 1.32
N LEU A 350 -13.09 -9.41 0.27
CA LEU A 350 -13.63 -10.67 -0.24
C LEU A 350 -12.51 -11.61 -0.72
N ALA A 351 -11.53 -11.10 -1.47
CA ALA A 351 -10.41 -11.89 -1.98
C ALA A 351 -9.54 -12.51 -0.87
N ASN A 352 -9.52 -11.89 0.32
CA ASN A 352 -8.70 -12.31 1.45
C ASN A 352 -9.52 -12.91 2.60
N LYS A 353 -10.84 -13.10 2.44
CA LYS A 353 -11.76 -13.53 3.52
C LYS A 353 -11.29 -14.80 4.24
N LEU A 354 -10.71 -15.75 3.53
CA LEU A 354 -10.20 -17.00 4.11
C LEU A 354 -9.08 -16.81 5.14
N LEU A 355 -8.35 -15.68 5.09
CA LEU A 355 -7.27 -15.39 6.05
C LEU A 355 -7.79 -15.05 7.45
N TYR A 356 -9.03 -14.55 7.55
CA TYR A 356 -9.53 -13.96 8.78
C TYR A 356 -10.98 -14.34 9.11
N ALA A 357 -11.69 -15.11 8.29
CA ALA A 357 -13.12 -15.39 8.46
C ALA A 357 -13.52 -15.98 9.82
N SER A 358 -12.62 -16.75 10.45
CA SER A 358 -12.84 -17.34 11.77
C SER A 358 -12.41 -16.45 12.95
N LYS A 359 -11.88 -15.26 12.66
CA LYS A 359 -11.29 -14.36 13.67
C LYS A 359 -11.98 -13.00 13.66
N ALA A 360 -12.29 -12.48 12.47
CA ALA A 360 -12.76 -11.12 12.30
C ALA A 360 -13.84 -10.99 11.22
N GLN A 361 -14.64 -9.94 11.37
CA GLN A 361 -15.44 -9.34 10.33
C GLN A 361 -14.83 -7.99 9.96
N ILE A 362 -14.59 -7.80 8.66
CA ILE A 362 -14.25 -6.48 8.11
C ILE A 362 -15.52 -5.94 7.48
N VAL A 363 -15.88 -4.70 7.82
CA VAL A 363 -17.07 -4.01 7.33
C VAL A 363 -16.64 -2.71 6.67
N ALA A 364 -16.82 -2.63 5.35
CA ALA A 364 -16.60 -1.39 4.60
C ALA A 364 -17.79 -0.43 4.81
N ARG A 365 -17.50 0.81 5.20
CA ARG A 365 -18.51 1.86 5.40
C ARG A 365 -17.98 3.22 5.00
N GLU A 366 -18.88 4.06 4.52
CA GLU A 366 -18.54 5.45 4.23
C GLU A 366 -18.39 6.24 5.54
N LEU A 367 -17.29 6.97 5.68
CA LEU A 367 -17.08 7.95 6.73
C LEU A 367 -16.37 9.18 6.15
N ASP A 368 -17.15 10.17 5.76
CA ASP A 368 -16.65 11.46 5.30
C ASP A 368 -16.28 12.34 6.49
N TRP A 369 -14.99 12.66 6.62
CA TRP A 369 -14.46 13.47 7.73
C TRP A 369 -15.02 14.89 7.76
N THR A 370 -15.51 15.39 6.63
CA THR A 370 -16.15 16.71 6.54
C THR A 370 -17.58 16.72 7.07
N SER A 371 -18.13 15.54 7.39
CA SER A 371 -19.44 15.41 8.02
C SER A 371 -19.45 15.99 9.44
N LYS A 372 -20.58 16.59 9.80
CA LYS A 372 -20.75 17.26 11.10
C LYS A 372 -20.87 16.30 12.29
N SER A 373 -21.20 15.03 12.05
CA SER A 373 -21.48 14.06 13.10
C SER A 373 -20.91 12.70 12.76
N ILE A 374 -20.48 11.96 13.79
CA ILE A 374 -20.13 10.55 13.66
C ILE A 374 -21.43 9.75 13.47
N PRO A 375 -21.55 8.93 12.41
CA PRO A 375 -22.73 8.10 12.21
C PRO A 375 -22.97 7.12 13.37
N GLU A 376 -24.24 6.88 13.69
CA GLU A 376 -24.64 5.98 14.79
C GLU A 376 -24.11 4.55 14.63
N TRP A 377 -23.93 4.07 13.39
CA TRP A 377 -23.42 2.72 13.13
C TRP A 377 -22.00 2.49 13.66
N VAL A 378 -21.21 3.54 13.89
CA VAL A 378 -19.87 3.44 14.50
C VAL A 378 -19.97 2.88 15.93
N TRP A 379 -21.10 3.15 16.58
CA TRP A 379 -21.38 2.82 17.96
C TRP A 379 -22.27 1.59 18.11
N ASP A 380 -23.00 1.25 17.05
CA ASP A 380 -23.82 0.06 16.95
C ASP A 380 -22.94 -1.21 16.99
N ALA A 381 -23.21 -2.07 17.98
CA ALA A 381 -22.56 -3.36 18.15
C ALA A 381 -23.49 -4.53 17.77
N GLY A 382 -24.67 -4.26 17.20
CA GLY A 382 -25.69 -5.26 16.89
C GLY A 382 -26.69 -5.45 18.02
N GLU A 383 -27.11 -6.69 18.26
CA GLU A 383 -28.03 -7.03 19.37
C GLU A 383 -27.33 -6.84 20.72
N GLY A 384 -27.39 -5.64 21.29
CA GLY A 384 -26.79 -5.31 22.57
C GLY A 384 -26.73 -3.81 22.85
N GLU A 385 -26.09 -3.45 23.95
CA GLU A 385 -25.78 -2.04 24.28
C GLU A 385 -24.72 -1.49 23.33
N PRO A 386 -24.76 -0.19 22.98
CA PRO A 386 -23.70 0.46 22.22
C PRO A 386 -22.32 0.18 22.84
N LYS A 387 -21.31 -0.05 21.99
CA LYS A 387 -19.94 -0.33 22.45
C LYS A 387 -18.96 0.71 21.92
N GLY A 388 -17.95 1.03 22.73
CA GLY A 388 -16.84 1.90 22.31
C GLY A 388 -15.93 1.24 21.27
N LEU A 389 -14.97 2.02 20.78
CA LEU A 389 -13.84 1.51 20.00
C LEU A 389 -12.67 1.15 20.93
N ASP A 390 -11.88 0.16 20.55
CA ASP A 390 -10.61 -0.16 21.21
C ASP A 390 -9.43 0.56 20.56
N LEU A 391 -9.45 0.66 19.23
CA LEU A 391 -8.33 1.18 18.42
C LEU A 391 -8.84 1.92 17.18
N ILE A 392 -8.20 3.06 16.90
CA ILE A 392 -8.34 3.83 15.66
C ILE A 392 -7.02 3.74 14.91
N ILE A 393 -7.07 3.39 13.62
CA ILE A 393 -5.89 3.28 12.76
C ILE A 393 -5.98 4.33 11.66
N MET A 394 -4.84 4.97 11.38
CA MET A 394 -4.67 5.93 10.29
C MET A 394 -3.36 5.63 9.58
N ALA A 395 -3.39 5.48 8.25
CA ALA A 395 -2.18 5.29 7.45
C ALA A 395 -2.24 6.18 6.21
N ASP A 396 -1.26 7.08 6.08
CA ASP A 396 -1.15 8.03 4.95
C ASP A 396 -2.36 8.98 4.76
N VAL A 397 -2.99 9.41 5.86
CA VAL A 397 -4.15 10.32 5.84
C VAL A 397 -3.78 11.81 5.88
N THR A 398 -2.49 12.13 5.84
CA THR A 398 -1.97 13.45 6.20
C THR A 398 -1.52 14.30 5.00
N TYR A 399 -1.71 13.80 3.77
CA TYR A 399 -1.20 14.45 2.55
C TYR A 399 -1.94 15.74 2.15
N ASN A 400 -3.15 15.96 2.67
CA ASN A 400 -3.95 17.15 2.36
C ASN A 400 -4.17 17.98 3.63
N VAL A 401 -3.29 18.95 3.86
CA VAL A 401 -3.32 19.82 5.04
C VAL A 401 -4.64 20.57 5.21
N SER A 402 -5.36 20.84 4.11
CA SER A 402 -6.65 21.55 4.17
C SER A 402 -7.75 20.76 4.88
N ILE A 403 -7.63 19.43 5.00
CA ILE A 403 -8.63 18.59 5.68
C ILE A 403 -8.29 18.30 7.14
N PHE A 404 -7.16 18.78 7.66
CA PHE A 404 -6.75 18.51 9.05
C PHE A 404 -7.81 18.92 10.09
N PRO A 405 -8.49 20.09 9.97
CA PRO A 405 -9.57 20.43 10.91
C PRO A 405 -10.72 19.41 10.90
N ALA A 406 -11.10 18.92 9.71
CA ALA A 406 -12.16 17.93 9.55
C ALA A 406 -11.75 16.56 10.12
N LEU A 407 -10.54 16.09 9.77
CA LEU A 407 -9.97 14.85 10.29
C LEU A 407 -9.89 14.86 11.81
N LEU A 408 -9.33 15.92 12.40
CA LEU A 408 -9.19 16.05 13.85
C LEU A 408 -10.54 16.19 14.54
N HIS A 409 -11.52 16.84 13.94
CA HIS A 409 -12.90 16.85 14.44
C HIS A 409 -13.49 15.41 14.48
N THR A 410 -13.31 14.62 13.41
CA THR A 410 -13.72 13.21 13.39
C THR A 410 -13.02 12.41 14.48
N VAL A 411 -11.68 12.46 14.56
CA VAL A 411 -10.88 11.73 15.57
C VAL A 411 -11.29 12.15 16.99
N SER A 412 -11.44 13.44 17.24
CA SER A 412 -11.85 14.01 18.52
C SER A 412 -13.19 13.46 19.01
N ASN A 413 -14.16 13.27 18.10
CA ASN A 413 -15.47 12.67 18.41
C ASN A 413 -15.40 11.14 18.55
N LEU A 414 -14.55 10.45 17.79
CA LEU A 414 -14.33 9.01 17.96
C LEU A 414 -13.65 8.66 19.29
N LEU A 415 -12.77 9.54 19.76
CA LEU A 415 -12.12 9.42 21.06
C LEU A 415 -13.05 9.74 22.25
N ARG A 416 -14.17 10.46 22.01
CA ARG A 416 -15.17 10.87 23.01
C ARG A 416 -16.55 10.29 22.67
N PRO A 417 -16.77 8.97 22.86
CA PRO A 417 -18.05 8.36 22.54
C PRO A 417 -19.20 8.98 23.36
N PRO A 418 -20.45 8.94 22.83
CA PRO A 418 -21.64 9.40 23.55
C PRO A 418 -21.75 8.80 24.96
N GLN A 419 -22.33 9.57 25.90
CA GLN A 419 -22.40 9.18 27.31
C GLN A 419 -23.12 7.84 27.54
N GLU A 420 -24.12 7.52 26.72
CA GLU A 420 -24.90 6.28 26.77
C GLU A 420 -24.06 5.01 26.49
N ILE A 421 -22.92 5.18 25.83
CA ILE A 421 -21.97 4.11 25.47
C ILE A 421 -20.96 3.87 26.60
N GLN A 422 -20.98 4.68 27.66
CA GLN A 422 -20.00 4.63 28.74
C GLN A 422 -20.55 3.93 29.99
N PRO A 423 -20.15 2.67 30.24
CA PRO A 423 -20.10 2.16 31.62
C PRO A 423 -18.68 1.78 32.11
N SER A 424 -17.62 1.74 31.27
CA SER A 424 -16.26 1.37 31.72
C SER A 424 -15.06 2.02 30.98
N GLU A 425 -14.49 3.00 31.68
CA GLU A 425 -13.06 3.33 31.93
C GLU A 425 -12.01 3.80 30.87
N LYS A 426 -12.04 3.55 29.56
CA LYS A 426 -10.92 4.05 28.68
C LYS A 426 -11.33 4.50 27.26
N SER A 427 -10.81 5.66 26.86
CA SER A 427 -10.87 6.18 25.48
C SER A 427 -10.09 5.27 24.52
N PRO A 428 -10.51 5.12 23.23
CA PRO A 428 -9.78 4.32 22.26
C PRO A 428 -8.35 4.80 22.10
N LEU A 429 -7.44 3.86 21.82
CA LEU A 429 -6.08 4.20 21.40
C LEU A 429 -6.07 4.56 19.91
N MET A 430 -5.08 5.35 19.49
CA MET A 430 -4.87 5.72 18.11
C MET A 430 -3.48 5.27 17.65
N LEU A 431 -3.40 4.69 16.45
CA LEU A 431 -2.16 4.36 15.75
C LEU A 431 -2.15 5.13 14.42
N LEU A 432 -1.15 5.99 14.22
CA LEU A 432 -0.90 6.72 13.00
C LEU A 432 0.42 6.28 12.38
N ALA A 433 0.37 5.75 11.15
CA ALA A 433 1.54 5.57 10.30
C ALA A 433 1.65 6.79 9.37
N PHE A 434 2.68 7.59 9.60
CA PHE A 434 2.90 8.87 8.93
C PHE A 434 4.17 8.80 8.08
N LYS A 435 4.08 9.36 6.88
CA LYS A 435 5.25 9.59 6.05
C LYS A 435 5.22 11.03 5.55
N GLU A 436 6.28 11.77 5.85
CA GLU A 436 6.41 13.15 5.40
C GLU A 436 6.72 13.19 3.89
N ARG A 437 5.90 13.92 3.15
CA ARG A 437 6.06 14.12 1.70
C ARG A 437 6.30 15.58 1.34
N ASP A 438 5.84 16.49 2.19
CA ASP A 438 6.02 17.92 1.98
C ASP A 438 7.33 18.39 2.63
N PRO A 439 8.35 18.79 1.84
CA PRO A 439 9.61 19.28 2.38
C PRO A 439 9.50 20.63 3.12
N THR A 440 8.36 21.33 3.00
CA THR A 440 8.11 22.55 3.77
C THR A 440 7.71 22.27 5.22
N GLY A 441 7.38 21.02 5.55
CA GLY A 441 6.93 20.62 6.88
C GLY A 441 5.46 20.94 7.17
N ALA A 442 4.66 21.36 6.18
CA ALA A 442 3.25 21.72 6.40
C ALA A 442 2.43 20.54 6.96
N GLU A 443 2.74 19.30 6.58
CA GLU A 443 2.08 18.12 7.12
C GLU A 443 2.28 17.97 8.64
N ARG A 444 3.39 18.51 9.19
CA ARG A 444 3.71 18.51 10.62
C ARG A 444 2.81 19.43 11.46
N GLU A 445 2.04 20.32 10.83
CA GLU A 445 1.05 21.15 11.51
C GLU A 445 -0.04 20.29 12.22
N LEU A 446 -0.28 19.08 11.72
CA LEU A 446 -1.24 18.14 12.31
C LEU A 446 -1.01 17.91 13.80
N TRP A 447 0.25 17.82 14.26
CA TRP A 447 0.56 17.55 15.67
C TRP A 447 0.26 18.74 16.58
N THR A 448 0.44 19.97 16.07
CA THR A 448 0.04 21.18 16.79
C THR A 448 -1.47 21.22 16.94
N LEU A 449 -2.20 21.03 15.85
CA LEU A 449 -3.67 21.02 15.85
C LEU A 449 -4.24 19.86 16.68
N ALA A 450 -3.59 18.69 16.67
CA ALA A 450 -3.97 17.56 17.51
C ALA A 450 -3.84 17.90 19.00
N ARG A 451 -2.72 18.53 19.41
CA ARG A 451 -2.53 19.01 20.78
C ARG A 451 -3.59 20.02 21.20
N GLU A 452 -3.92 20.98 20.33
CA GLU A 452 -5.01 21.94 20.58
C GLU A 452 -6.38 21.27 20.74
N ALA A 453 -6.62 20.15 20.06
CA ALA A 453 -7.82 19.32 20.20
C ALA A 453 -7.79 18.39 21.45
N GLY A 454 -6.71 18.44 22.25
CA GLY A 454 -6.50 17.59 23.43
C GLY A 454 -6.10 16.15 23.09
N ILE A 455 -5.58 15.93 21.88
CA ILE A 455 -5.13 14.63 21.39
C ILE A 455 -3.60 14.60 21.50
N TRP A 456 -3.09 13.65 22.27
CA TRP A 456 -1.66 13.42 22.41
C TRP A 456 -1.19 12.34 21.44
N LEU A 457 -0.01 12.52 20.86
CA LEU A 457 0.65 11.56 19.96
C LEU A 457 2.13 11.46 20.31
N GLU A 458 2.60 10.25 20.56
CA GLU A 458 4.01 9.94 20.81
C GLU A 458 4.58 9.12 19.65
N LYS A 459 5.73 9.53 19.09
CA LYS A 459 6.46 8.72 18.11
C LYS A 459 7.05 7.52 18.84
N VAL A 460 6.65 6.32 18.46
CA VAL A 460 7.06 5.08 19.12
C VAL A 460 8.09 4.28 18.34
N LEU A 461 8.14 4.49 17.02
CA LEU A 461 9.03 3.78 16.11
C LEU A 461 9.14 4.57 14.79
N ASP A 462 10.18 4.30 14.03
CA ASP A 462 10.25 4.56 12.59
C ASP A 462 10.67 3.29 11.85
N MET A 463 10.25 3.20 10.59
CA MET A 463 10.73 2.20 9.65
C MET A 463 11.23 2.92 8.39
N PRO A 464 12.23 2.38 7.69
CA PRO A 464 12.65 2.92 6.40
C PRO A 464 11.45 3.14 5.47
N GLY A 465 11.38 4.28 4.79
CA GLY A 465 10.34 4.67 3.81
C GLY A 465 10.97 5.19 2.50
N HIS A 466 10.18 5.41 1.43
CA HIS A 466 10.74 6.00 0.19
C HIS A 466 11.30 7.43 0.41
N GLY A 467 12.40 7.74 -0.27
CA GLY A 467 12.98 9.08 -0.36
C GLY A 467 13.94 9.45 0.77
N GLY A 468 14.25 8.51 1.67
CA GLY A 468 15.02 8.78 2.89
C GLY A 468 14.15 9.33 4.02
N THR A 469 12.88 9.59 3.77
CA THR A 469 11.89 9.84 4.82
C THR A 469 11.35 8.51 5.32
N GLU A 470 11.62 8.25 6.59
CA GLU A 470 11.06 7.11 7.30
C GLU A 470 9.52 7.21 7.37
N VAL A 471 8.87 6.05 7.48
CA VAL A 471 7.51 5.99 7.99
C VAL A 471 7.60 6.00 9.51
N GLU A 472 7.06 7.04 10.12
CA GLU A 472 6.99 7.19 11.55
C GLU A 472 5.68 6.60 12.09
N PHE A 473 5.79 5.89 13.20
CA PHE A 473 4.64 5.35 13.94
C PHE A 473 4.38 6.21 15.15
N TRP A 474 3.16 6.73 15.23
CA TRP A 474 2.69 7.57 16.31
C TRP A 474 1.54 6.89 17.02
N VAL A 475 1.61 6.79 18.34
CA VAL A 475 0.57 6.16 19.16
C VAL A 475 0.08 7.16 20.20
N GLY A 476 -1.22 7.19 20.45
CA GLY A 476 -1.80 8.22 21.29
C GLY A 476 -3.30 8.12 21.52
N GLY A 477 -3.90 9.21 22.02
CA GLY A 477 -5.32 9.28 22.38
C GLY A 477 -5.64 10.56 23.13
N LEU A 478 -6.76 10.59 23.87
CA LEU A 478 -7.04 11.71 24.78
C LEU A 478 -6.02 11.74 25.90
N ASN A 479 -5.59 12.94 26.28
CA ASN A 479 -4.72 13.13 27.42
C ASN A 479 -5.46 12.73 28.71
N SER A 480 -5.24 11.50 29.20
CA SER A 480 -5.85 10.96 30.42
C SER A 480 -4.95 11.08 31.65
N THR A 481 -3.68 11.38 31.44
CA THR A 481 -2.69 11.65 32.48
C THR A 481 -2.38 13.14 32.46
N GLY A 482 -2.56 13.85 33.56
CA GLY A 482 -2.06 15.21 33.71
C GLY A 482 -0.53 15.26 33.70
N HIS A 483 0.09 14.87 32.59
CA HIS A 483 1.46 15.22 32.28
C HIS A 483 1.47 16.75 32.17
N PRO A 484 2.14 17.45 33.10
CA PRO A 484 2.33 18.88 32.94
C PRO A 484 3.07 19.09 31.63
N ASP A 485 2.75 20.18 30.93
CA ASP A 485 3.48 20.66 29.79
C ASP A 485 4.99 20.57 30.09
N VAL A 486 5.64 19.52 29.59
CA VAL A 486 7.09 19.52 29.50
C VAL A 486 7.37 20.40 28.29
N GLU A 487 7.48 21.70 28.56
CA GLU A 487 8.24 22.60 27.70
C GLU A 487 9.58 21.91 27.42
N SER A 488 9.76 21.45 26.18
CA SER A 488 11.06 20.99 25.70
C SER A 488 11.59 22.05 24.74
N ASP A 489 12.71 22.64 25.17
CA ASP A 489 13.63 23.51 24.43
C ASP A 489 14.03 22.99 23.03
#